data_AF-A0A536TUG0-F1
#
_entry.id   AF-A0A536TUG0-F1
#
_cell.length_a   1.000
_cell.length_b   1.000
_cell.length_c   1.000
_cell.angle_alpha   90.00
_cell.angle_beta   90.00
_cell.angle_gamma   90.00
#
_symmetry.space_group_name_H-M   'P 1'
#
loop_
_entity.id
_entity.type
_entity.pdbx_description
1 polymer ?
#
loop_
_entity_poly.entity_id
_entity_poly.type
_entity_poly.pdbx_seq_one_letter_code
_entity_poly.pdbx_strand_id
1 'polypeptide(L)'
;MEAKASLSYFVNFCNSEGWAAKSYLSFGTDPIDEFTRLAERVLGEFPNAIFFTSKLIFDEDNWLTQILHNQAAMALQRRFHLRGMQMVILPMKLSV
;
A
#
# COMPACT_ATOMS: atom_id res chain seq x y z
N MET A 1 7.44 -14.90 -12.55
CA MET A 1 8.19 -14.51 -11.34
C MET A 1 8.65 -13.05 -11.53
N GLU A 2 7.69 -12.14 -11.70
CA GLU A 2 7.93 -10.73 -12.06
C GLU A 2 7.72 -9.82 -10.86
N ALA A 3 6.65 -10.05 -10.08
CA ALA A 3 6.38 -9.31 -8.84
C ALA A 3 7.57 -9.30 -7.87
N LYS A 4 8.28 -10.42 -7.72
CA LYS A 4 9.47 -10.50 -6.87
C LYS A 4 10.62 -9.66 -7.44
N ALA A 5 10.81 -9.64 -8.76
CA ALA A 5 11.84 -8.84 -9.41
C ALA A 5 11.57 -7.34 -9.23
N SER A 6 10.33 -6.90 -9.41
CA SER A 6 9.92 -5.51 -9.19
C SER A 6 10.10 -5.09 -7.73
N LEU A 7 9.75 -5.96 -6.76
CA LEU A 7 9.99 -5.68 -5.34
C LEU A 7 11.49 -5.59 -5.02
N SER A 8 12.30 -6.49 -5.57
CA SER A 8 13.76 -6.45 -5.41
C SER A 8 14.37 -5.17 -5.99
N TYR A 9 13.83 -4.65 -7.10
CA TYR A 9 14.26 -3.35 -7.64
C TYR A 9 14.08 -2.22 -6.62
N PHE A 10 12.92 -2.10 -5.97
CA PHE A 10 12.68 -1.05 -4.97
C PHE A 10 13.54 -1.21 -3.72
N VAL A 11 13.74 -2.44 -3.25
CA VAL A 11 14.64 -2.71 -2.11
C VAL A 11 16.07 -2.32 -2.46
N ASN A 12 16.55 -2.68 -3.66
CA ASN A 12 17.89 -2.34 -4.11
C ASN A 12 18.07 -0.82 -4.27
N PHE A 13 17.05 -0.12 -4.76
CA PHE A 13 17.06 1.34 -4.84
C PHE A 13 17.19 2.00 -3.46
N CYS A 14 16.40 1.58 -2.47
CA CYS A 14 16.55 2.12 -1.12
C CYS A 14 17.93 1.78 -0.53
N ASN A 15 18.41 0.55 -0.73
CA ASN A 15 19.73 0.15 -0.24
C ASN A 15 20.87 0.92 -0.90
N SER A 16 20.77 1.29 -2.19
CA SER A 16 21.79 2.12 -2.87
C SER A 16 21.86 3.53 -2.31
N GLU A 17 20.75 4.05 -1.78
CA GLU A 17 20.69 5.32 -1.05
C GLU A 17 21.06 5.19 0.44
N GLY A 18 21.44 3.99 0.89
CA GLY A 18 21.81 3.70 2.29
C GLY A 18 20.62 3.54 3.24
N TRP A 19 19.40 3.42 2.73
CA TRP A 19 18.20 3.20 3.54
C TRP A 19 17.92 1.70 3.72
N ALA A 20 17.57 1.31 4.95
CA ALA A 20 17.12 -0.05 5.22
C ALA A 20 15.75 -0.29 4.57
N ALA A 21 15.66 -1.30 3.70
CA ALA A 21 14.42 -1.67 3.03
C ALA A 21 14.13 -3.16 3.07
N LYS A 22 12.84 -3.48 3.12
CA LYS A 22 12.33 -4.85 3.09
C LYS A 22 11.03 -4.91 2.32
N SER A 23 10.86 -5.96 1.52
CA SER A 23 9.65 -6.20 0.74
C SER A 23 8.92 -7.45 1.22
N TYR A 24 7.59 -7.42 1.17
CA TYR A 24 6.74 -8.57 1.46
C TYR A 24 5.83 -8.83 0.25
N LEU A 25 5.54 -10.10 -0.02
CA LEU A 25 4.69 -10.53 -1.12
C LEU A 25 3.77 -11.65 -0.60
N SER A 26 2.49 -11.55 -0.90
CA SER A 26 1.50 -12.59 -0.64
C SER A 26 0.60 -12.78 -1.85
N PHE A 27 -0.02 -13.95 -1.94
CA PHE A 27 -0.97 -14.31 -2.99
C PHE A 27 -2.20 -14.93 -2.33
N GLY A 28 -3.38 -14.48 -2.72
CA GLY A 28 -4.64 -14.99 -2.20
C GLY A 28 -5.81 -14.50 -3.03
N THR A 29 -7.00 -15.02 -2.73
CA THR A 29 -8.24 -14.68 -3.44
C THR A 29 -8.85 -13.36 -2.99
N ASP A 30 -8.56 -12.93 -1.76
CA ASP A 30 -8.97 -11.63 -1.22
C ASP A 30 -7.74 -10.73 -0.99
N PRO A 31 -7.50 -9.73 -1.85
CA PRO A 31 -6.32 -8.86 -1.74
C PRO A 31 -6.36 -7.98 -0.48
N ILE A 32 -7.53 -7.65 0.06
CA ILE A 32 -7.65 -6.84 1.28
C ILE A 32 -7.24 -7.66 2.50
N ASP A 33 -7.66 -8.92 2.56
CA ASP A 33 -7.26 -9.83 3.64
C ASP A 33 -5.76 -10.13 3.59
N GLU A 34 -5.23 -10.46 2.42
CA GLU A 34 -3.80 -10.70 2.24
C GLU A 34 -2.94 -9.50 2.62
N PHE A 35 -3.32 -8.29 2.17
CA PHE A 35 -2.60 -7.07 2.56
C PHE A 35 -2.66 -6.84 4.08
N THR A 36 -3.82 -7.06 4.69
CA THR A 36 -3.99 -6.94 6.14
C THR A 36 -3.04 -7.87 6.88
N ARG A 37 -2.92 -9.13 6.47
CA ARG A 37 -2.02 -10.11 7.09
C ARG A 37 -0.56 -9.69 6.94
N LEU A 38 -0.18 -9.15 5.78
CA LEU A 38 1.16 -8.59 5.58
C LEU A 38 1.42 -7.40 6.51
N ALA A 39 0.46 -6.49 6.66
CA ALA A 39 0.59 -5.35 7.56
C ALA A 39 0.69 -5.75 9.03
N GLU A 40 -0.10 -6.74 9.49
CA GLU A 40 0.01 -7.29 10.84
C GLU A 40 1.40 -7.89 11.08
N ARG A 41 1.96 -8.60 10.10
CA ARG A 41 3.34 -9.10 10.18
C ARG A 41 4.36 -7.96 10.27
N VAL A 42 4.22 -6.93 9.44
CA VAL A 42 5.10 -5.75 9.46
C VAL A 42 5.02 -5.05 10.81
N LEU A 43 3.84 -4.87 11.38
CA LEU A 43 3.67 -4.23 12.68
C LEU A 43 4.27 -5.06 13.82
N GLY A 44 4.21 -6.39 13.73
CA GLY A 44 4.90 -7.29 14.67
C GLY A 44 6.43 -7.17 14.61
N GLU A 45 6.99 -6.92 13.43
CA GLU A 45 8.43 -6.67 13.23
C GLU A 45 8.82 -5.21 13.54
N PHE A 46 7.91 -4.26 13.31
CA PHE A 46 8.11 -2.81 13.41
C PHE A 46 6.89 -2.12 14.06
N PRO A 47 6.82 -2.03 15.41
CA PRO A 47 5.63 -1.56 16.13
C PRO A 47 5.20 -0.12 15.84
N ASN A 48 6.12 0.72 15.37
CA ASN A 48 5.86 2.13 15.06
C ASN A 48 5.70 2.36 13.54
N ALA A 49 5.39 1.33 12.76
CA ALA A 49 5.19 1.45 11.32
C ALA A 49 3.93 2.26 11.00
N ILE A 50 4.04 3.13 9.99
CA ILE A 50 2.94 3.89 9.41
C ILE A 50 2.70 3.37 7.99
N PHE A 51 1.47 2.97 7.70
CA PHE A 51 1.10 2.48 6.38
C PHE A 51 0.65 3.64 5.49
N PHE A 52 1.15 3.67 4.26
CA PHE A 52 0.77 4.68 3.27
C PHE A 52 0.08 4.02 2.08
N THR A 53 -0.94 4.69 1.55
CA THR A 53 -1.51 4.38 0.24
C THR A 53 -1.73 5.66 -0.54
N SER A 54 -1.68 5.60 -1.86
CA SER A 54 -1.96 6.74 -2.73
C SER A 54 -3.41 6.74 -3.18
N LYS A 55 -4.07 7.90 -3.08
CA LYS A 55 -5.32 8.19 -3.77
C LYS A 55 -4.99 9.09 -4.96
N LEU A 56 -5.23 8.60 -6.17
CA LEU A 56 -5.06 9.40 -7.38
C LEU A 56 -6.22 10.41 -7.50
N ILE A 57 -5.87 11.68 -7.62
CA ILE A 57 -6.81 12.78 -7.86
C ILE A 57 -6.57 13.28 -9.29
N PHE A 58 -7.54 13.03 -10.17
CA PHE A 58 -7.56 13.50 -11.56
C PHE A 58 -8.57 14.64 -11.70
N ASP A 59 -8.29 15.60 -12.59
CA ASP A 59 -9.16 16.76 -12.86
C ASP A 59 -10.29 16.44 -13.87
N GLU A 60 -10.15 15.43 -14.73
CA GLU A 60 -11.14 15.11 -15.78
C GLU A 60 -11.84 13.75 -15.60
N ASP A 61 -13.14 13.81 -15.28
CA ASP A 61 -14.28 12.95 -15.66
C ASP A 61 -14.10 11.43 -15.82
N ASN A 62 -13.54 10.73 -14.83
CA ASN A 62 -13.75 9.27 -14.71
C ASN A 62 -14.11 8.82 -13.30
N TRP A 63 -15.19 9.41 -12.78
CA TRP A 63 -15.73 9.20 -11.43
C TRP A 63 -16.00 7.72 -11.10
N LEU A 64 -16.38 6.90 -12.09
CA LEU A 64 -16.66 5.46 -11.90
C LEU A 64 -15.39 4.65 -11.62
N THR A 65 -14.34 4.84 -12.42
CA THR A 65 -13.03 4.22 -12.19
C THR A 65 -12.38 4.74 -10.92
N GLN A 66 -12.61 6.01 -10.58
CA GLN A 66 -12.10 6.61 -9.35
C GLN A 66 -12.77 6.02 -8.11
N ILE A 67 -14.07 5.72 -8.15
CA ILE A 67 -14.77 5.01 -7.06
C ILE A 67 -14.24 3.57 -6.95
N LEU A 68 -14.14 2.84 -8.07
CA LEU A 68 -13.68 1.44 -8.07
C LEU A 68 -12.24 1.28 -7.56
N HIS A 69 -11.32 2.15 -7.95
CA HIS A 69 -9.94 2.13 -7.44
C HIS A 69 -9.83 2.60 -5.98
N ASN A 70 -10.72 3.49 -5.53
CA ASN A 70 -10.67 4.02 -4.17
C ASN A 70 -11.40 3.16 -3.13
N GLN A 71 -12.32 2.29 -3.55
CA GLN A 71 -13.03 1.41 -2.62
C GLN A 71 -12.08 0.47 -1.87
N ALA A 72 -11.04 -0.05 -2.54
CA ALA A 72 -10.02 -0.88 -1.90
C ALA A 72 -9.26 -0.12 -0.80
N ALA A 73 -8.83 1.12 -1.10
CA ALA A 73 -8.12 1.97 -0.14
C ALA A 73 -8.99 2.32 1.08
N MET A 74 -10.27 2.65 0.86
CA MET A 74 -11.20 2.95 1.96
C MET A 74 -11.56 1.71 2.79
N ALA A 75 -11.77 0.57 2.14
CA ALA A 75 -12.02 -0.70 2.83
C ALA A 75 -10.82 -1.08 3.72
N LEU A 76 -9.61 -0.91 3.19
CA LEU A 76 -8.38 -1.16 3.90
C LEU A 76 -8.18 -0.19 5.08
N GLN A 77 -8.40 1.11 4.86
CA GLN A 77 -8.31 2.12 5.90
C GLN A 77 -9.28 1.84 7.06
N ARG A 78 -10.53 1.50 6.74
CA ARG A 78 -11.52 1.08 7.75
C ARG A 78 -11.04 -0.13 8.53
N ARG A 79 -10.52 -1.14 7.83
CA ARG A 79 -10.03 -2.39 8.43
C ARG A 79 -8.78 -2.20 9.30
N PHE A 80 -7.94 -1.23 8.96
CA PHE A 80 -6.73 -0.87 9.72
C PHE A 80 -7.07 -0.05 10.94
N HIS A 81 -7.97 0.93 10.80
CA HIS A 81 -8.45 1.75 11.90
C HIS A 81 -9.12 0.91 13.00
N LEU A 82 -9.92 -0.09 12.61
CA LEU A 82 -10.54 -1.04 13.57
C LEU A 82 -9.52 -1.89 14.34
N ARG A 83 -8.28 -2.01 13.85
CA ARG A 83 -7.19 -2.75 14.49
C ARG A 83 -6.14 -1.85 15.14
N GLY A 84 -6.39 -0.54 15.23
CA GLY A 84 -5.44 0.42 15.79
C GLY A 84 -4.19 0.66 14.93
N MET A 85 -4.20 0.24 13.67
CA MET A 85 -3.08 0.43 12.76
C MET A 85 -3.16 1.81 12.09
N GLN A 86 -2.05 2.54 12.11
CA GLN A 86 -1.97 3.88 11.50
C GLN A 86 -1.84 3.75 9.99
N MET A 87 -2.81 4.34 9.26
CA MET A 87 -2.80 4.39 7.80
C MET A 87 -3.11 5.80 7.30
N VAL A 88 -2.26 6.30 6.40
CA VAL A 88 -2.38 7.61 5.77
C VAL A 88 -2.68 7.44 4.29
N ILE A 89 -3.71 8.12 3.80
CA ILE A 89 -4.03 8.19 2.38
C ILE A 89 -3.42 9.48 1.83
N LEU A 90 -2.41 9.35 0.98
CA LEU A 90 -1.74 10.47 0.33
C LEU A 90 -2.46 10.84 -0.97
N PRO A 91 -2.97 12.07 -1.11
CA PRO A 91 -3.52 12.54 -2.38
C PRO A 91 -2.39 12.80 -3.36
N MET A 92 -2.32 12.04 -4.45
CA MET A 92 -1.36 12.30 -5.53
C MET A 92 -2.10 12.93 -6.71
N LYS A 93 -1.72 14.16 -7.04
CA LYS A 93 -2.16 14.82 -8.27
C LYS A 93 -1.28 14.32 -9.41
N LEU A 94 -1.88 13.67 -10.39
CA LEU A 94 -1.19 13.35 -11.64
C LEU A 94 -1.51 14.48 -12.61
N SER A 95 -0.51 15.31 -12.89
CA SER A 95 -0.51 16.20 -14.05
C SER A 95 -0.04 15.35 -15.22
N VAL A 96 -0.98 14.76 -15.96
CA VAL A 96 -0.69 14.19 -17.28
C VAL A 96 -0.83 15.28 -18.33
#